data_AF-A0A3N5M4H5-F1
#
_entry.id   AF-A0A3N5M4H5-F1
#
_cell.length_a   1.000
_cell.length_b   1.000
_cell.length_c   1.000
_cell.angle_alpha   90.00
_cell.angle_beta   90.00
_cell.angle_gamma   90.00
#
_symmetry.space_group_name_H-M   'P 1'
#
loop_
_entity.id
_entity.type
_entity.pdbx_description
1 polymer ?
#
loop_
_entity_poly.entity_id
_entity_poly.type
_entity_poly.pdbx_seq_one_letter_code
_entity_poly.pdbx_strand_id
1 'polypeptide(L)'
;MSRIADYRRTLHEMPADRWDAYLASNSHLPGPRGNIELALAVAEEAPPEVLRRYAASEDEFEAVCGAVGLGRLLADGDEYVAADLRELAADR
;
A
#
# COMPACT_ATOMS: atom_id res chain seq x y z
N MET A 1 13.73 -17.16 -2.57
CA MET A 1 12.43 -16.45 -2.55
C MET A 1 12.71 -15.02 -2.10
N SER A 2 12.06 -14.02 -2.69
CA SER A 2 12.24 -12.61 -2.29
C SER A 2 11.33 -12.28 -1.11
N ARG A 3 11.71 -11.30 -0.27
CA ARG A 3 10.86 -10.83 0.83
C ARG A 3 9.49 -10.35 0.36
N ILE A 4 9.43 -9.70 -0.80
CA ILE A 4 8.17 -9.26 -1.41
C ILE A 4 7.26 -10.47 -1.66
N ALA A 5 7.77 -11.56 -2.24
CA ALA A 5 6.97 -12.75 -2.50
C ALA A 5 6.47 -13.41 -1.20
N ASP A 6 7.26 -13.39 -0.13
CA ASP A 6 6.85 -13.90 1.18
C ASP A 6 5.75 -13.03 1.82
N TYR A 7 5.87 -11.71 1.71
CA TYR A 7 4.82 -10.77 2.15
C TYR A 7 3.53 -10.96 1.36
N ARG A 8 3.61 -11.06 0.03
CA ARG A 8 2.45 -11.30 -0.83
C ARG A 8 1.71 -12.58 -0.46
N ARG A 9 2.44 -13.69 -0.32
CA ARG A 9 1.84 -14.96 0.13
C ARG A 9 1.13 -14.80 1.47
N THR A 10 1.78 -14.12 2.42
CA THR A 10 1.20 -13.88 3.75
C THR A 10 -0.09 -13.05 3.67
N LEU A 11 -0.09 -11.96 2.88
CA LEU A 11 -1.26 -11.11 2.67
C LEU A 11 -2.39 -11.88 1.98
N HIS A 12 -2.07 -12.66 0.96
CA HIS A 12 -3.01 -13.46 0.19
C HIS A 12 -3.73 -14.52 1.04
N GLU A 13 -3.00 -15.17 1.95
CA GLU A 13 -3.54 -16.21 2.85
C GLU A 13 -4.27 -15.61 4.06
N MET A 14 -4.14 -14.30 4.29
CA MET A 14 -4.66 -13.61 5.47
C MET A 14 -6.00 -12.91 5.18
N PRO A 15 -6.99 -13.05 6.09
CA PRO A 15 -8.21 -12.24 6.05
C PRO A 15 -7.90 -10.73 6.04
N ALA A 16 -8.60 -9.97 5.18
CA ALA A 16 -8.36 -8.55 4.97
C ALA A 16 -8.50 -7.69 6.24
N ASP A 17 -9.34 -8.09 7.20
CA ASP A 17 -9.53 -7.42 8.49
C ASP A 17 -8.30 -7.51 9.42
N ARG A 18 -7.34 -8.39 9.11
CA ARG A 18 -6.07 -8.51 9.85
C ARG A 18 -4.92 -7.75 9.22
N TRP A 19 -5.10 -7.19 8.03
CA TRP A 19 -4.02 -6.52 7.31
C TRP A 19 -3.48 -5.34 8.09
N ASP A 20 -4.33 -4.46 8.59
CA ASP A 20 -3.92 -3.23 9.30
C ASP A 20 -2.97 -3.54 10.48
N ALA A 21 -3.30 -4.55 11.29
CA ALA A 21 -2.44 -5.01 12.39
C ALA A 21 -1.11 -5.63 11.91
N TYR A 22 -1.14 -6.35 10.79
CA TYR A 22 0.05 -6.92 10.18
C TYR A 22 0.98 -5.84 9.61
N LEU A 23 0.41 -4.84 8.92
CA LEU A 23 1.14 -3.70 8.38
C LEU A 23 1.80 -2.91 9.51
N ALA A 24 1.07 -2.58 10.58
CA ALA A 24 1.63 -1.89 11.73
C ALA A 24 2.84 -2.64 12.34
N SER A 25 2.71 -3.96 12.51
CA SER A 25 3.75 -4.80 13.11
C SER A 25 5.00 -4.98 12.24
N ASN A 26 4.87 -4.80 10.91
CA ASN A 26 5.94 -5.05 9.94
C ASN A 26 6.37 -3.78 9.19
N SER A 27 5.85 -2.61 9.57
CA SER A 27 6.09 -1.31 8.93
C SER A 27 7.53 -0.81 9.06
N HIS A 28 8.26 -1.30 10.08
CA HIS A 28 9.52 -0.73 10.58
C HIS A 28 9.40 0.69 11.16
N LEU A 29 8.19 1.19 11.39
CA LEU A 29 7.96 2.46 12.07
C LEU A 29 7.87 2.27 13.60
N PRO A 30 8.34 3.23 14.42
CA PRO A 30 8.88 4.55 14.07
C PRO A 30 10.39 4.56 13.78
N GLY A 31 10.92 3.56 13.06
CA GLY A 31 12.29 3.56 12.55
C GLY A 31 12.51 4.55 11.40
N PRO A 32 13.77 4.79 11.00
CA PRO A 32 14.12 5.81 10.00
C PRO A 32 13.69 5.47 8.57
N ARG A 33 13.22 4.24 8.33
CA ARG A 33 12.80 3.76 7.01
C ARG A 33 11.62 2.83 7.15
N GLY A 34 10.52 3.13 6.46
CA GLY A 34 9.41 2.22 6.28
C GLY A 34 9.79 0.98 5.47
N ASN A 35 8.99 -0.06 5.59
CA ASN A 35 9.17 -1.32 4.88
C ASN A 35 8.67 -1.24 3.41
N ILE A 36 9.54 -0.82 2.50
CA ILE A 36 9.21 -0.70 1.07
C ILE A 36 8.86 -2.05 0.42
N GLU A 37 9.41 -3.16 0.92
CA GLU A 37 9.16 -4.50 0.38
C GLU A 37 7.73 -4.94 0.70
N LEU A 38 7.24 -4.60 1.90
CA LEU A 38 5.86 -4.81 2.28
C LEU A 38 4.90 -3.86 1.55
N ALA A 39 5.25 -2.59 1.39
CA ALA A 39 4.42 -1.63 0.64
C ALA A 39 4.19 -2.08 -0.82
N LEU A 40 5.24 -2.61 -1.48
CA LEU A 40 5.12 -3.22 -2.81
C LEU A 40 4.23 -4.47 -2.80
N ALA A 41 4.37 -5.33 -1.79
CA ALA A 41 3.52 -6.51 -1.66
C ALA A 41 2.04 -6.13 -1.48
N VAL A 42 1.73 -5.09 -0.69
CA VAL A 42 0.36 -4.57 -0.56
C VAL A 42 -0.15 -4.02 -1.89
N ALA A 43 0.67 -3.25 -2.61
CA ALA A 43 0.29 -2.72 -3.92
C ALA A 43 -0.08 -3.82 -4.93
N GLU A 44 0.59 -4.98 -4.88
CA GLU A 44 0.35 -6.11 -5.78
C GLU A 44 -0.86 -6.98 -5.38
N GLU A 45 -1.22 -7.06 -4.09
CA GLU A 45 -2.29 -7.94 -3.59
C GLU A 45 -3.60 -7.21 -3.25
N ALA A 46 -3.54 -5.93 -2.88
CA ALA A 46 -4.72 -5.17 -2.46
C ALA A 46 -5.64 -4.83 -3.63
N PRO A 47 -6.97 -4.98 -3.48
CA PRO A 47 -7.90 -4.50 -4.49
C PRO A 47 -7.97 -2.96 -4.47
N PRO A 48 -8.43 -2.32 -5.57
CA PRO A 48 -8.40 -0.86 -5.73
C PRO A 48 -9.10 -0.08 -4.60
N GLU A 49 -10.20 -0.60 -4.06
CA GLU A 49 -10.94 0.00 -2.95
C GLU A 49 -10.14 0.04 -1.65
N VAL A 50 -9.32 -0.99 -1.38
CA VAL A 50 -8.45 -1.02 -0.20
C VAL A 50 -7.30 -0.04 -0.38
N LEU A 51 -6.73 0.05 -1.59
CA LEU A 51 -5.67 1.01 -1.90
C LEU A 51 -6.13 2.46 -1.73
N ARG A 52 -7.35 2.80 -2.19
CA ARG A 52 -7.93 4.13 -1.96
C ARG A 52 -8.20 4.41 -0.49
N ARG A 53 -8.71 3.42 0.27
CA ARG A 53 -8.91 3.55 1.72
C ARG A 53 -7.58 3.83 2.43
N TYR A 54 -6.53 3.09 2.09
CA TYR A 54 -5.21 3.27 2.67
C TYR A 54 -4.58 4.60 2.27
N ALA A 55 -4.73 5.04 1.02
CA ALA A 55 -4.24 6.33 0.57
C ALA A 55 -4.84 7.51 1.37
N ALA A 56 -6.07 7.36 1.85
CA ALA A 56 -6.75 8.34 2.70
C ALA A 56 -6.51 8.15 4.21
N SER A 57 -5.69 7.18 4.62
CA SER A 57 -5.43 6.89 6.03
C SER A 57 -4.55 7.97 6.68
N GLU A 58 -4.81 8.25 7.95
CA GLU A 58 -3.92 9.07 8.79
C GLU A 58 -2.71 8.27 9.30
N ASP A 59 -2.72 6.94 9.20
CA ASP A 59 -1.55 6.11 9.48
C ASP A 59 -0.54 6.24 8.33
N GLU A 60 0.68 6.64 8.69
CA GLU A 60 1.75 6.95 7.72
C GLU A 60 2.10 5.75 6.83
N PHE A 61 2.11 4.53 7.37
CA PHE A 61 2.51 3.36 6.59
C PHE A 61 1.37 2.86 5.71
N GLU A 62 0.12 2.92 6.17
CA GLU A 62 -1.05 2.69 5.33
C GLU A 62 -1.10 3.69 4.17
N ALA A 63 -0.94 4.99 4.44
CA ALA A 63 -0.91 6.04 3.42
C ALA A 63 0.14 5.75 2.33
N VAL A 64 1.34 5.32 2.74
CA VAL A 64 2.40 4.88 1.81
C VAL A 64 1.96 3.67 0.97
N CYS A 65 1.36 2.65 1.60
CA CYS A 65 0.88 1.47 0.87
C CYS A 65 -0.19 1.84 -0.17
N GLY A 66 -1.12 2.71 0.21
CA GLY A 66 -2.14 3.25 -0.70
C GLY A 66 -1.52 3.99 -1.87
N ALA A 67 -0.63 4.95 -1.61
CA ALA A 67 0.02 5.75 -2.66
C ALA A 67 0.80 4.87 -3.66
N VAL A 68 1.57 3.88 -3.18
CA VAL A 68 2.30 2.95 -4.04
C VAL A 68 1.34 2.12 -4.89
N GLY A 69 0.25 1.62 -4.30
CA GLY A 69 -0.75 0.84 -5.03
C GLY A 69 -1.53 1.65 -6.07
N LEU A 70 -1.86 2.92 -5.78
CA LEU A 70 -2.43 3.83 -6.78
C LEU A 70 -1.45 4.07 -7.93
N GLY A 71 -0.15 4.24 -7.65
CA GLY A 71 0.88 4.33 -8.68
C GLY A 71 0.92 3.09 -9.59
N ARG A 72 0.78 1.89 -9.01
CA ARG A 72 0.65 0.64 -9.78
C ARG A 72 -0.63 0.60 -10.62
N LEU A 73 -1.78 1.01 -10.08
CA LEU A 73 -3.03 1.11 -10.84
C LEU A 73 -2.89 2.03 -12.05
N LEU A 74 -2.25 3.18 -11.88
CA LEU A 74 -1.96 4.11 -12.98
C LEU A 74 -1.06 3.45 -14.04
N ALA A 75 -0.01 2.73 -13.61
CA ALA A 75 0.88 2.01 -14.52
C ALA A 75 0.16 0.88 -15.28
N ASP A 76 -0.86 0.26 -14.67
CA ASP A 76 -1.72 -0.74 -15.29
C ASP A 76 -2.80 -0.14 -16.22
N GLY A 77 -2.89 1.20 -16.30
CA GLY A 77 -3.77 1.92 -17.22
C GLY A 77 -5.04 2.49 -16.61
N ASP A 78 -5.22 2.44 -15.29
CA ASP A 78 -6.32 3.16 -14.62
C ASP A 78 -5.99 4.65 -14.50
N GLU A 79 -6.25 5.41 -15.57
CA GLU A 79 -5.94 6.85 -15.61
C GLU A 79 -6.72 7.67 -14.57
N TYR A 80 -7.84 7.15 -14.04
CA TYR A 80 -8.67 7.88 -13.07
C TYR A 80 -7.95 8.08 -11.73
N VAL A 81 -7.04 7.19 -11.35
CA VAL A 81 -6.26 7.32 -10.10
C VAL A 81 -5.20 8.42 -10.16
N ALA A 82 -4.94 9.01 -11.34
CA ALA A 82 -4.02 10.14 -11.46
C ALA A 82 -4.49 11.37 -10.67
N ALA A 83 -5.81 11.56 -10.54
CA ALA A 83 -6.37 12.63 -9.71
C ALA A 83 -6.08 12.39 -8.23
N ASP A 84 -6.29 11.16 -7.75
CA ASP A 84 -6.00 10.76 -6.37
C ASP A 84 -4.51 11.00 -6.03
N LEU A 85 -3.61 10.58 -6.93
CA LEU A 85 -2.15 10.76 -6.76
C LEU A 85 -1.72 12.23 -6.74
N ARG A 86 -2.32 13.10 -7.55
CA ARG A 86 -2.05 14.54 -7.54
C ARG A 86 -2.50 15.19 -6.24
N GLU A 87 -3.65 14.77 -5.71
CA GLU A 87 -4.12 15.23 -4.40
C GLU A 87 -3.15 14.84 -3.29
N LEU A 88 -2.68 13.59 -3.25
CA LEU A 88 -1.67 13.14 -2.28
C LEU A 88 -0.35 13.90 -2.38
N ALA A 89 0.05 14.27 -3.60
CA ALA A 89 1.24 15.08 -3.84
C ALA A 89 1.06 16.57 -3.49
N ALA A 90 -0.15 17.00 -3.14
CA ALA A 90 -0.55 18.41 -3.04
C ALA A 90 -0.25 19.21 -4.33
N ASP A 91 -0.28 18.53 -5.48
CA ASP A 91 -0.01 19.08 -6.82
C ASP A 91 -1.35 19.44 -7.49
N ARG A 92 -1.90 20.61 -7.15
CA ARG A 92 -3.17 21.13 -7.67
C ARG A 92 -2.99 22.11 -8.82
#